data_AF-A0A2V4GVE8-F1
#
_entry.id   AF-A0A2V4GVE8-F1
#
_cell.length_a   1.000
_cell.length_b   1.000
_cell.length_c   1.000
_cell.angle_alpha   90.00
_cell.angle_beta   90.00
_cell.angle_gamma   90.00
#
_symmetry.space_group_name_H-M   'P 1'
#
loop_
_entity.id
_entity.type
_entity.pdbx_description
1 polymer ?
#
loop_
_entity_poly.entity_id
_entity_poly.type
_entity_poly.pdbx_seq_one_letter_code
_entity_poly.pdbx_strand_id
1 'polypeptide(L)'
;MKAAIIGREGRIGRVISDILQNNGVEIDDDADLAFLCVPIRPAIDYIEKGGHTYVEVSSVKSAFKRFAGSIVSIHPLFGPSSYRDGMHRTIVFINDISNVKYKEIIEEMFRGYEIVSMSAEEHDRMMVNDMIIPYLMSMIAKRTDAKYRTRSFDLMKSLASIVDGENQEVLMDTIKLNPYAGVARETIEEILEVIS
;
A
#
# COMPACT_ATOMS: atom_id res chain seq x y z
N MET A 1 18.03 -16.39 4.30
CA MET A 1 16.65 -16.70 3.83
C MET A 1 16.57 -16.40 2.35
N LYS A 2 15.66 -17.02 1.60
CA LYS A 2 15.43 -16.72 0.18
C LYS A 2 14.00 -16.22 -0.03
N ALA A 3 13.81 -15.33 -1.00
CA ALA A 3 12.49 -14.87 -1.43
C ALA A 3 12.47 -14.53 -2.92
N ALA A 4 11.37 -14.84 -3.59
CA ALA A 4 11.09 -14.39 -4.95
C ALA A 4 10.37 -13.03 -4.91
N ILE A 5 10.52 -12.23 -5.97
CA ILE A 5 9.79 -10.95 -6.10
C ILE A 5 9.13 -10.89 -7.48
N ILE A 6 7.82 -11.12 -7.49
CA ILE A 6 7.00 -10.97 -8.68
C ILE A 6 6.68 -9.48 -8.85
N GLY A 7 6.99 -8.91 -10.01
CA GLY A 7 6.92 -7.47 -10.24
C GLY A 7 8.15 -6.70 -9.75
N ARG A 8 9.32 -7.36 -9.68
CA ARG A 8 10.60 -6.79 -9.21
C ARG A 8 10.98 -5.46 -9.85
N GLU A 9 10.79 -5.29 -11.15
CA GLU A 9 11.10 -4.05 -11.88
C GLU A 9 10.15 -2.89 -11.56
N GLY A 10 9.03 -3.19 -10.89
CA GLY A 10 8.09 -2.21 -10.40
C GLY A 10 8.69 -1.28 -9.34
N ARG A 11 8.00 -0.16 -9.09
CA ARG A 11 8.39 0.82 -8.07
C ARG A 11 8.52 0.17 -6.69
N ILE A 12 7.46 -0.49 -6.21
CA ILE A 12 7.48 -1.16 -4.90
C ILE A 12 8.34 -2.43 -4.92
N GLY A 13 8.38 -3.18 -6.03
CA GLY A 13 9.23 -4.36 -6.17
C GLY A 13 10.71 -4.07 -5.94
N ARG A 14 11.22 -2.96 -6.49
CA ARG A 14 12.59 -2.50 -6.24
C ARG A 14 12.84 -2.12 -4.78
N VAL A 15 11.88 -1.46 -4.13
CA VAL A 15 11.98 -1.09 -2.71
C VAL A 15 12.04 -2.33 -1.83
N ILE A 16 11.13 -3.28 -2.04
CA ILE A 16 11.13 -4.54 -1.28
C ILE A 16 12.42 -5.33 -1.55
N SER A 17 12.88 -5.42 -2.80
CA SER A 17 14.17 -6.05 -3.13
C SER A 17 15.33 -5.42 -2.36
N ASP A 18 15.44 -4.09 -2.38
CA ASP A 18 16.51 -3.34 -1.69
C ASP A 18 16.48 -3.63 -0.18
N ILE A 19 15.30 -3.56 0.45
CA ILE A 19 15.14 -3.82 1.88
C ILE A 19 15.54 -5.26 2.24
N LEU A 20 15.00 -6.24 1.51
CA LEU A 20 15.25 -7.66 1.76
C LEU A 20 16.74 -8.00 1.60
N GLN A 21 17.38 -7.50 0.54
CA GLN A 21 18.81 -7.72 0.29
C GLN A 21 19.69 -7.09 1.38
N ASN A 22 19.36 -5.87 1.83
CA ASN A 22 20.06 -5.20 2.93
C ASN A 22 19.92 -5.96 4.26
N ASN A 23 18.85 -6.74 4.42
CA ASN A 23 18.64 -7.63 5.56
C ASN A 23 19.20 -9.06 5.36
N GLY A 24 19.97 -9.30 4.29
CA GLY A 24 20.60 -10.59 4.03
C GLY A 24 19.65 -11.67 3.48
N VAL A 25 18.51 -11.26 2.92
CA VAL A 25 17.63 -12.15 2.15
C VAL A 25 18.13 -12.22 0.71
N GLU A 26 18.37 -13.43 0.23
CA GLU A 26 18.73 -13.69 -1.16
C GLU A 26 17.48 -13.63 -2.04
N ILE A 27 17.55 -12.91 -3.16
CA ILE A 27 16.47 -12.85 -4.13
C ILE A 27 16.66 -13.95 -5.16
N ASP A 28 15.77 -14.93 -5.15
CA ASP A 28 15.83 -16.16 -5.94
C ASP A 28 14.42 -16.48 -6.44
N ASP A 29 14.25 -16.63 -7.76
CA ASP A 29 12.94 -16.86 -8.38
C ASP A 29 12.38 -18.26 -8.04
N ASP A 30 13.24 -19.21 -7.62
CA ASP A 30 12.87 -20.55 -7.19
C ASP A 30 12.53 -20.64 -5.68
N ALA A 31 12.46 -19.49 -4.98
CA ALA A 31 12.17 -19.49 -3.55
C ALA A 31 10.71 -19.90 -3.22
N ASP A 32 10.54 -20.57 -2.09
CA ASP A 32 9.22 -21.00 -1.60
C ASP A 32 8.29 -19.83 -1.22
N LEU A 33 8.86 -18.69 -0.83
CA LEU A 33 8.14 -17.47 -0.45
C LEU A 33 8.28 -16.42 -1.56
N ALA A 34 7.16 -15.93 -2.08
CA ALA A 34 7.14 -14.98 -3.19
C ALA A 34 6.36 -13.70 -2.84
N PHE A 35 7.00 -12.53 -2.95
CA PHE A 35 6.36 -11.23 -2.78
C PHE A 35 5.64 -10.80 -4.05
N LEU A 36 4.35 -10.50 -3.96
CA LEU A 36 3.52 -10.04 -5.07
C LEU A 36 3.51 -8.50 -5.13
N CYS A 37 4.50 -7.94 -5.81
CA CYS A 37 4.67 -6.50 -6.02
C CYS A 37 3.98 -6.02 -7.32
N VAL A 38 2.75 -6.48 -7.54
CA VAL A 38 1.92 -6.23 -8.73
C VAL A 38 0.54 -5.67 -8.33
N PRO A 39 -0.25 -5.09 -9.26
CA PRO A 39 -1.60 -4.66 -8.95
C PRO A 39 -2.49 -5.78 -8.40
N ILE A 40 -3.60 -5.43 -7.75
CA ILE A 40 -4.44 -6.36 -6.99
C ILE A 40 -4.92 -7.51 -7.89
N ARG A 41 -5.35 -7.20 -9.11
CA ARG A 41 -5.90 -8.22 -10.01
C ARG A 41 -4.85 -9.28 -10.42
N PRO A 42 -3.67 -8.92 -10.95
CA PRO A 42 -2.59 -9.88 -11.15
C PRO A 42 -2.18 -10.63 -9.89
N ALA A 43 -2.12 -9.97 -8.72
CA ALA A 43 -1.77 -10.64 -7.46
C ALA A 43 -2.75 -11.78 -7.13
N ILE A 44 -4.05 -11.51 -7.27
CA ILE A 44 -5.10 -12.52 -7.14
C ILE A 44 -4.88 -13.70 -8.10
N ASP A 45 -4.59 -13.41 -9.38
CA ASP A 45 -4.41 -14.46 -10.38
C ASP A 45 -3.19 -15.35 -10.06
N TYR A 46 -2.12 -14.81 -9.44
CA TYR A 46 -0.98 -15.61 -8.95
C TYR A 46 -1.38 -16.50 -7.77
N ILE A 47 -2.11 -15.95 -6.80
CA ILE A 47 -2.57 -16.70 -5.62
C ILE A 47 -3.46 -17.87 -6.03
N GLU A 48 -4.39 -17.66 -6.97
CA GLU A 48 -5.31 -18.69 -7.47
C GLU A 48 -4.59 -19.81 -8.23
N LYS A 49 -3.51 -19.49 -8.96
CA LYS A 49 -2.66 -20.49 -9.62
C LYS A 49 -1.85 -21.34 -8.63
N GLY A 50 -1.58 -20.82 -7.44
CA GLY A 50 -0.73 -21.47 -6.44
C GLY A 50 0.75 -21.51 -6.86
N GLY A 51 1.51 -22.44 -6.30
CA GLY A 51 2.92 -22.67 -6.63
C GLY A 51 3.93 -22.14 -5.61
N HIS A 52 3.57 -21.11 -4.85
CA HIS A 52 4.40 -20.54 -3.79
C HIS A 52 3.57 -20.23 -2.54
N THR A 53 4.25 -19.99 -1.42
CA THR A 53 3.67 -19.18 -0.34
C THR A 53 3.74 -17.72 -0.78
N TYR A 54 2.60 -17.09 -1.01
CA TYR A 54 2.56 -15.70 -1.47
C TYR A 54 2.51 -14.70 -0.31
N VAL A 55 3.27 -13.63 -0.44
CA VAL A 55 3.18 -12.42 0.38
C VAL A 55 2.61 -11.30 -0.49
N GLU A 56 1.35 -10.94 -0.30
CA GLU A 56 0.75 -9.80 -1.00
C GLU A 56 1.02 -8.50 -0.24
N VAL A 57 1.34 -7.43 -0.99
CA VAL A 57 1.77 -6.13 -0.43
C VAL A 57 0.88 -4.96 -0.87
N SER A 58 -0.32 -5.25 -1.37
CA SER A 58 -1.22 -4.26 -1.96
C SER A 58 -1.66 -3.19 -0.96
N SER A 59 -2.38 -2.14 -1.36
CA SER A 59 -2.87 -1.10 -0.42
C SER A 59 -4.31 -1.32 0.06
N VAL A 60 -4.98 -2.39 -0.37
CA VAL A 60 -6.36 -2.76 0.02
C VAL A 60 -6.39 -4.22 0.43
N LYS A 61 -6.87 -4.51 1.64
CA LYS A 61 -6.76 -5.87 2.23
C LYS A 61 -8.02 -6.69 2.08
N SER A 62 -9.18 -6.07 2.13
CA SER A 62 -10.48 -6.73 1.96
C SER A 62 -10.58 -7.58 0.70
N ALA A 63 -9.91 -7.19 -0.40
CA ALA A 63 -9.85 -7.95 -1.65
C ALA A 63 -9.24 -9.37 -1.50
N PHE A 64 -8.45 -9.60 -0.46
CA PHE A 64 -7.73 -10.84 -0.21
C PHE A 64 -8.35 -11.70 0.90
N LYS A 65 -9.44 -11.26 1.54
CA LYS A 65 -10.09 -11.99 2.67
C LYS A 65 -10.44 -13.44 2.34
N ARG A 66 -10.79 -13.73 1.08
CA ARG A 66 -11.11 -15.09 0.63
C ARG A 66 -9.93 -16.07 0.65
N PHE A 67 -8.70 -15.58 0.80
CA PHE A 67 -7.47 -16.38 0.89
C PHE A 67 -6.97 -16.52 2.33
N ALA A 68 -7.79 -16.22 3.33
CA ALA A 68 -7.43 -16.25 4.73
C ALA A 68 -6.72 -17.56 5.13
N GLY A 69 -5.58 -17.44 5.80
CA GLY A 69 -4.73 -18.55 6.25
C GLY A 69 -3.90 -19.22 5.15
N SER A 70 -4.08 -18.87 3.87
CA SER A 70 -3.38 -19.48 2.74
C SER A 70 -2.23 -18.62 2.20
N ILE A 71 -2.24 -17.32 2.48
CA ILE A 71 -1.22 -16.36 2.05
C ILE A 71 -0.69 -15.58 3.25
N VAL A 72 0.30 -14.72 3.04
CA VAL A 72 0.67 -13.65 3.96
C VAL A 72 0.24 -12.32 3.35
N SER A 73 -0.40 -11.47 4.13
CA SER A 73 -0.94 -10.19 3.69
C SER A 73 -0.31 -9.08 4.52
N ILE A 74 0.41 -8.19 3.85
CA ILE A 74 1.07 -7.06 4.49
C ILE A 74 0.78 -5.74 3.78
N HIS A 75 1.04 -4.62 4.43
CA HIS A 75 1.11 -3.30 3.81
C HIS A 75 2.32 -2.54 4.32
N PRO A 76 3.37 -2.39 3.51
CA PRO A 76 4.40 -1.39 3.78
C PRO A 76 3.77 0.00 3.70
N LEU A 77 3.72 0.76 4.80
CA LEU A 77 3.18 2.14 4.82
C LEU A 77 4.20 3.17 4.31
N PHE A 78 4.98 2.75 3.33
CA PHE A 78 6.02 3.52 2.68
C PHE A 78 6.13 3.11 1.21
N GLY A 79 6.64 4.03 0.40
CA GLY A 79 6.88 3.81 -1.01
C GLY A 79 8.29 4.20 -1.42
N PRO A 80 8.60 4.21 -2.73
CA PRO A 80 9.90 4.63 -3.24
C PRO A 80 10.32 6.02 -2.81
N SER A 81 9.36 6.90 -2.55
CA SER A 81 9.60 8.28 -2.12
C SER A 81 9.91 8.42 -0.63
N SER A 82 9.58 7.44 0.21
CA SER A 82 9.72 7.53 1.68
C SER A 82 10.57 6.45 2.33
N TYR A 83 10.82 5.30 1.68
CA TYR A 83 11.51 4.18 2.34
C TYR A 83 12.95 4.47 2.82
N ARG A 84 13.58 5.54 2.31
CA ARG A 84 14.95 5.97 2.68
C ARG A 84 14.99 7.13 3.66
N ASP A 85 13.86 7.70 4.08
CA ASP A 85 13.86 8.87 4.97
C ASP A 85 14.15 8.53 6.44
N GLY A 86 14.15 7.24 6.80
CA GLY A 86 14.43 6.76 8.15
C GLY A 86 13.28 6.97 9.15
N MET A 87 12.17 7.60 8.73
CA MET A 87 11.01 7.88 9.54
C MET A 87 9.86 6.91 9.25
N HIS A 88 9.55 6.67 7.98
CA HIS A 88 8.43 5.81 7.58
C HIS A 88 8.88 4.35 7.52
N ARG A 89 8.75 3.65 8.67
CA ARG A 89 9.24 2.28 8.85
C ARG A 89 8.21 1.31 9.39
N THR A 90 6.94 1.52 9.10
CA THR A 90 5.86 0.65 9.57
C THR A 90 5.39 -0.28 8.45
N ILE A 91 5.23 -1.56 8.77
CA ILE A 91 4.59 -2.56 7.92
C ILE A 91 3.41 -3.12 8.71
N VAL A 92 2.23 -3.08 8.11
CA VAL A 92 1.04 -3.68 8.69
C VAL A 92 0.98 -5.15 8.30
N PHE A 93 0.88 -6.05 9.26
CA PHE A 93 0.60 -7.47 9.08
C PHE A 93 -0.89 -7.72 9.33
N ILE A 94 -1.58 -8.33 8.36
CA ILE A 94 -3.03 -8.51 8.44
C ILE A 94 -3.36 -9.84 9.08
N ASN A 95 -3.79 -9.82 10.34
CA ASN A 95 -3.91 -11.03 11.17
C ASN A 95 -5.08 -11.96 10.76
N ASP A 96 -6.15 -11.43 10.18
CA ASP A 96 -7.33 -12.16 9.75
C ASP A 96 -7.24 -12.69 8.29
N ILE A 97 -6.18 -12.33 7.57
CA ILE A 97 -5.87 -12.86 6.22
C ILE A 97 -4.62 -13.74 6.26
N SER A 98 -3.59 -13.29 6.96
CA SER A 98 -2.27 -13.92 6.89
C SER A 98 -2.25 -15.28 7.57
N ASN A 99 -1.45 -16.19 7.01
CA ASN A 99 -0.99 -17.37 7.69
C ASN A 99 0.02 -16.95 8.77
N VAL A 100 -0.48 -16.92 10.02
CA VAL A 100 0.23 -16.38 11.18
C VAL A 100 1.58 -17.06 11.47
N LYS A 101 1.81 -18.29 10.97
CA LYS A 101 3.09 -18.99 11.11
C LYS A 101 4.26 -18.28 10.43
N TYR A 102 3.99 -17.37 9.48
CA TYR A 102 5.01 -16.59 8.80
C TYR A 102 5.29 -15.24 9.46
N LYS A 103 4.61 -14.87 10.55
CA LYS A 103 4.80 -13.56 11.18
C LYS A 103 6.26 -13.31 11.58
N GLU A 104 6.87 -14.25 12.29
CA GLU A 104 8.28 -14.16 12.71
C GLU A 104 9.24 -14.12 11.50
N ILE A 105 8.90 -14.83 10.42
CA ILE A 105 9.69 -14.80 9.17
C ILE A 105 9.62 -13.41 8.53
N ILE A 106 8.44 -12.79 8.48
CA ILE A 106 8.27 -11.42 7.99
C ILE A 106 9.03 -10.42 8.88
N GLU A 107 8.95 -10.57 10.20
CA GLU A 107 9.70 -9.73 11.15
C GLU A 107 11.22 -9.81 10.93
N GLU A 108 11.78 -11.00 10.71
CA GLU A 108 13.21 -11.15 10.41
C GLU A 108 13.56 -10.62 9.02
N MET A 109 12.73 -10.86 8.00
CA MET A 109 12.95 -10.36 6.63
C MET A 109 12.96 -8.82 6.58
N PHE A 110 12.13 -8.18 7.40
CA PHE A 110 12.03 -6.72 7.52
C PHE A 110 12.65 -6.20 8.82
N ARG A 111 13.72 -6.84 9.32
CA ARG A 111 14.42 -6.37 10.52
C ARG A 111 14.76 -4.88 10.42
N GLY A 112 14.44 -4.13 11.49
CA GLY A 112 14.59 -2.67 11.55
C GLY A 112 13.36 -1.88 11.08
N TYR A 113 12.28 -2.56 10.70
CA TYR A 113 10.94 -2.01 10.51
C TYR A 113 10.04 -2.43 11.67
N GLU A 114 9.06 -1.60 11.99
CA GLU A 114 8.00 -1.89 12.95
C GLU A 114 6.89 -2.70 12.27
N ILE A 115 6.67 -3.93 12.74
CA ILE A 115 5.56 -4.77 12.28
C ILE A 115 4.38 -4.60 13.24
N VAL A 116 3.32 -3.93 12.79
CA VAL A 116 2.07 -3.79 13.54
C VAL A 116 1.03 -4.79 13.03
N SER A 117 0.16 -5.30 13.88
CA SER A 117 -0.88 -6.27 13.47
C SER A 117 -2.28 -5.68 13.64
N MET A 118 -3.13 -5.82 12.63
CA MET A 118 -4.54 -5.45 12.68
C MET A 118 -5.35 -6.27 11.67
N SER A 119 -6.67 -6.23 11.75
CA SER A 119 -7.55 -6.86 10.78
C SER A 119 -7.61 -6.10 9.46
N ALA A 120 -8.03 -6.77 8.39
CA ALA A 120 -8.24 -6.15 7.09
C ALA A 120 -9.31 -5.05 7.13
N GLU A 121 -10.32 -5.19 8.00
CA GLU A 121 -11.32 -4.15 8.22
C GLU A 121 -10.72 -2.90 8.88
N GLU A 122 -10.00 -3.07 9.99
CA GLU A 122 -9.36 -1.95 10.69
C GLU A 122 -8.38 -1.23 9.75
N HIS A 123 -7.57 -1.99 9.02
CA HIS A 123 -6.66 -1.47 8.01
C HIS A 123 -7.39 -0.65 6.93
N ASP A 124 -8.38 -1.22 6.25
CA ASP A 124 -9.02 -0.55 5.12
C ASP A 124 -9.80 0.70 5.58
N ARG A 125 -10.38 0.69 6.79
CA ARG A 125 -10.98 1.89 7.41
C ARG A 125 -9.94 2.97 7.67
N MET A 126 -8.79 2.61 8.24
CA MET A 126 -7.69 3.54 8.51
C MET A 126 -7.17 4.18 7.22
N MET A 127 -7.03 3.38 6.14
CA MET A 127 -6.56 3.86 4.83
C MET A 127 -7.47 4.91 4.18
N VAL A 128 -8.73 5.03 4.61
CA VAL A 128 -9.61 6.11 4.16
C VAL A 128 -8.99 7.47 4.51
N ASN A 129 -8.57 7.64 5.77
CA ASN A 129 -7.99 8.88 6.26
C ASN A 129 -6.51 9.02 5.86
N ASP A 130 -5.77 7.92 5.90
CA ASP A 130 -4.32 7.95 5.71
C ASP A 130 -3.89 8.06 4.25
N MET A 131 -4.71 7.56 3.31
CA MET A 131 -4.37 7.53 1.89
C MET A 131 -5.47 8.08 0.98
N ILE A 132 -6.71 7.62 1.11
CA ILE A 132 -7.78 7.95 0.14
C ILE A 132 -8.11 9.45 0.18
N ILE A 133 -8.39 10.03 1.35
CA ILE A 133 -8.65 11.46 1.49
C ILE A 133 -7.45 12.29 1.00
N PRO A 134 -6.20 12.04 1.43
CA PRO A 134 -5.02 12.70 0.87
C PRO A 134 -4.90 12.63 -0.66
N TYR A 135 -5.20 11.47 -1.26
CA TYR A 135 -5.22 11.32 -2.72
C TYR A 135 -6.30 12.17 -3.39
N LEU A 136 -7.53 12.16 -2.86
CA LEU A 136 -8.61 12.99 -3.39
C LEU A 136 -8.28 14.48 -3.30
N MET A 137 -7.74 14.93 -2.17
CA MET A 137 -7.29 16.32 -1.99
C MET A 137 -6.16 16.69 -2.95
N SER A 138 -5.20 15.79 -3.14
CA SER A 138 -4.12 15.95 -4.10
C SER A 138 -4.63 16.04 -5.55
N MET A 139 -5.61 15.21 -5.93
CA MET A 139 -6.25 15.26 -7.24
C MET A 139 -7.01 16.57 -7.47
N ILE A 140 -7.72 17.08 -6.46
CA ILE A 140 -8.35 18.41 -6.50
C ILE A 140 -7.26 19.47 -6.68
N ALA A 141 -6.21 19.44 -5.85
CA ALA A 141 -5.12 20.40 -5.91
C ALA A 141 -4.43 20.42 -7.28
N LYS A 142 -4.25 19.26 -7.90
CA LYS A 142 -3.67 19.12 -9.23
C LYS A 142 -4.52 19.78 -10.31
N ARG A 143 -5.85 19.69 -10.22
CA ARG A 143 -6.81 20.24 -11.18
C ARG A 143 -7.08 21.74 -11.01
N THR A 144 -6.88 22.27 -9.80
CA THR A 144 -7.09 23.70 -9.54
C THR A 144 -5.93 24.53 -10.06
N ASP A 145 -6.26 25.64 -10.72
CA ASP A 145 -5.30 26.63 -11.22
C ASP A 145 -5.72 28.04 -10.81
N ALA A 146 -4.78 28.98 -10.77
CA ALA A 146 -5.03 30.35 -10.37
C ALA A 146 -4.20 31.35 -11.18
N LYS A 147 -4.86 32.39 -11.69
CA LYS A 147 -4.20 33.51 -12.40
C LYS A 147 -3.28 34.32 -11.49
N TYR A 148 -3.67 34.48 -10.22
CA TYR A 148 -2.88 35.15 -9.19
C TYR A 148 -2.73 34.21 -8.00
N ARG A 149 -1.50 34.04 -7.51
CA ARG A 149 -1.19 33.08 -6.45
C ARG A 149 -1.31 33.75 -5.08
N THR A 150 -1.95 33.07 -4.16
CA THR A 150 -1.93 33.39 -2.72
C THR A 150 -1.11 32.36 -1.99
N ARG A 151 -0.65 32.67 -0.77
CA ARG A 151 0.04 31.68 0.09
C ARG A 151 -0.81 30.43 0.31
N SER A 152 -2.12 30.59 0.51
CA SER A 152 -3.04 29.47 0.68
C SER A 152 -3.12 28.60 -0.58
N PHE A 153 -3.14 29.21 -1.76
CA PHE A 153 -3.08 28.48 -3.03
C PHE A 153 -1.77 27.69 -3.15
N ASP A 154 -0.63 28.29 -2.81
CA ASP A 154 0.67 27.62 -2.88
C ASP A 154 0.76 26.40 -1.95
N LEU A 155 0.26 26.53 -0.73
CA LEU A 155 0.17 25.43 0.23
C LEU A 155 -0.76 24.32 -0.25
N MET A 156 -1.93 24.66 -0.80
CA MET A 156 -2.83 23.66 -1.38
C MET A 156 -2.17 22.98 -2.59
N LYS A 157 -1.46 23.72 -3.44
CA LYS A 157 -0.81 23.17 -4.64
C LYS A 157 0.31 22.20 -4.30
N SER A 158 0.97 22.34 -3.14
CA SER A 158 1.99 21.38 -2.71
C SER A 158 1.42 19.96 -2.50
N LEU A 159 0.13 19.85 -2.16
CA LEU A 159 -0.56 18.56 -2.05
C LEU A 159 -0.60 17.79 -3.37
N ALA A 160 -0.57 18.47 -4.52
CA ALA A 160 -0.55 17.82 -5.84
C ALA A 160 0.62 16.83 -6.00
N SER A 161 1.72 17.06 -5.27
CA SER A 161 2.89 16.18 -5.29
C SER A 161 2.63 14.78 -4.70
N ILE A 162 1.60 14.60 -3.86
CA ILE A 162 1.29 13.30 -3.25
C ILE A 162 0.98 12.24 -4.31
N VAL A 163 0.22 12.61 -5.34
CA VAL A 163 -0.12 11.69 -6.45
C VAL A 163 0.85 11.80 -7.62
N ASP A 164 1.84 12.69 -7.53
CA ASP A 164 2.88 12.80 -8.55
C ASP A 164 3.89 11.66 -8.38
N GLY A 165 4.05 10.87 -9.43
CA GLY A 165 4.89 9.68 -9.41
C GLY A 165 4.15 8.39 -9.04
N GLU A 166 2.94 8.49 -8.46
CA GLU A 166 2.12 7.32 -8.16
C GLU A 166 1.66 6.58 -9.42
N ASN A 167 1.64 5.24 -9.33
CA ASN A 167 1.09 4.42 -10.39
C ASN A 167 -0.43 4.63 -10.42
N GLN A 168 -0.95 5.08 -11.57
CA GLN A 168 -2.38 5.42 -11.71
C GLN A 168 -3.30 4.23 -11.44
N GLU A 169 -2.92 3.02 -11.86
CA GLU A 169 -3.72 1.82 -11.60
C GLU A 169 -3.78 1.51 -10.10
N VAL A 170 -2.62 1.50 -9.42
CA VAL A 170 -2.55 1.26 -7.96
C VAL A 170 -3.30 2.31 -7.16
N LEU A 171 -3.17 3.59 -7.54
CA LEU A 171 -3.91 4.69 -6.91
C LEU A 171 -5.42 4.49 -7.08
N MET A 172 -5.87 4.20 -8.31
CA MET A 172 -7.29 4.02 -8.58
C MET A 172 -7.85 2.76 -7.91
N ASP A 173 -7.08 1.68 -7.84
CA ASP A 173 -7.43 0.47 -7.11
C ASP A 173 -7.58 0.75 -5.61
N THR A 174 -6.66 1.52 -5.03
CA THR A 174 -6.72 1.93 -3.61
C THR A 174 -8.02 2.66 -3.28
N ILE A 175 -8.45 3.56 -4.16
CA ILE A 175 -9.69 4.32 -3.98
C ILE A 175 -10.92 3.46 -4.26
N LYS A 176 -10.95 2.74 -5.39
CA LYS A 176 -12.16 2.07 -5.89
C LYS A 176 -12.44 0.74 -5.18
N LEU A 177 -11.41 0.02 -4.78
CA LEU A 177 -11.55 -1.32 -4.21
C LEU A 177 -11.63 -1.31 -2.69
N ASN A 178 -11.34 -0.18 -2.03
CA ASN A 178 -11.56 -0.06 -0.60
C ASN A 178 -13.06 0.06 -0.29
N PRO A 179 -13.65 -0.91 0.44
CA PRO A 179 -15.10 -0.94 0.71
C PRO A 179 -15.58 0.21 1.60
N TYR A 180 -14.67 0.91 2.27
CA TYR A 180 -14.96 2.05 3.14
C TYR A 180 -14.69 3.40 2.47
N ALA A 181 -14.29 3.44 1.18
CA ALA A 181 -14.03 4.68 0.47
C ALA A 181 -15.24 5.63 0.39
N GLY A 182 -16.47 5.10 0.57
CA GLY A 182 -17.69 5.91 0.70
C GLY A 182 -17.63 6.93 1.84
N VAL A 183 -16.92 6.62 2.93
CA VAL A 183 -16.74 7.55 4.06
C VAL A 183 -16.00 8.82 3.62
N ALA A 184 -15.01 8.70 2.73
CA ALA A 184 -14.31 9.88 2.19
C ALA A 184 -15.25 10.79 1.39
N ARG A 185 -16.22 10.19 0.67
CA ARG A 185 -17.24 10.95 -0.05
C ARG A 185 -18.14 11.71 0.91
N GLU A 186 -18.65 11.04 1.94
CA GLU A 186 -19.49 11.66 2.98
C GLU A 186 -18.76 12.84 3.65
N THR A 187 -17.50 12.65 4.04
CA THR A 187 -16.67 13.72 4.62
C THR A 187 -16.52 14.92 3.68
N ILE A 188 -16.30 14.69 2.38
CA ILE A 188 -16.19 15.77 1.41
C ILE A 188 -17.53 16.46 1.18
N GLU A 189 -18.63 15.70 1.09
CA GLU A 189 -19.98 16.25 0.92
C GLU A 189 -20.37 17.14 2.10
N GLU A 190 -20.13 16.72 3.35
CA GLU A 190 -20.35 17.53 4.56
C GLU A 190 -19.56 18.86 4.52
N ILE A 191 -18.33 18.85 4.01
CA ILE A 191 -17.53 20.08 3.85
C ILE A 191 -18.13 21.00 2.78
N LEU A 192 -18.67 20.44 1.70
CA LEU A 192 -19.28 21.20 0.61
C LEU A 192 -20.63 21.84 1.00
N GLU A 193 -21.31 21.32 2.02
CA GLU A 193 -22.52 21.94 2.58
C GLU A 193 -22.26 23.35 3.14
N VAL A 194 -21.02 23.67 3.53
CA VAL A 194 -20.64 25.03 4.00
C VAL A 194 -20.85 26.11 2.94
N ILE A 195 -20.86 25.73 1.66
CA ILE A 195 -21.04 26.63 0.52
C ILE A 195 -22.33 26.36 -0.26
N SER A 196 -23.19 25.47 0.25
CA SER A 196 -24.52 25.16 -0.32
C SER A 196 -25.59 26.04 0.29
#